data_AF-A0A4Y7PSK1-F1
#
_entry.id   AF-A0A4Y7PSK1-F1
#
_cell.length_a   1.000
_cell.length_b   1.000
_cell.length_c   1.000
_cell.angle_alpha   90.00
_cell.angle_beta   90.00
_cell.angle_gamma   90.00
#
_symmetry.space_group_name_H-M   'P 1'
#
loop_
_entity.id
_entity.type
_entity.pdbx_description
1 polymer ?
#
loop_
_entity_poly.entity_id
_entity_poly.type
_entity_poly.pdbx_seq_one_letter_code
_entity_poly.pdbx_strand_id
1 'polypeptide(L)' 'DLDKAAETLAKSRFKTKERFEQQFSRKLFSGEFQPGDLVLVRNTAIEEELNRKTQPRY' A
#
# COMPACT_ATOMS: atom_id res chain seq x y z
N ASP A 1 12.74 -13.57 24.40
CA ASP A 1 12.76 -14.02 22.99
C ASP A 1 11.83 -13.16 22.13
N LEU A 2 10.59 -12.95 22.58
CA LEU A 2 9.62 -12.04 21.97
C LEU A 2 10.17 -10.62 21.73
N ASP A 3 10.94 -10.05 22.66
CA ASP A 3 11.49 -8.70 22.51
C ASP A 3 12.48 -8.60 21.33
N LYS A 4 13.32 -9.64 21.14
CA LYS A 4 14.23 -9.72 19.99
C LYS A 4 13.46 -9.86 18.67
N ALA A 5 12.35 -10.60 18.68
CA ALA A 5 11.48 -10.73 17.52
C ALA A 5 10.80 -9.38 17.17
N ALA A 6 10.35 -8.63 18.18
CA ALA A 6 9.77 -7.30 17.98
C ALA A 6 10.78 -6.31 17.41
N GLU A 7 12.01 -6.28 17.94
CA GLU A 7 13.09 -5.41 17.44
C GLU A 7 13.48 -5.72 15.99
N THR A 8 13.57 -7.00 15.64
CA THR A 8 13.91 -7.43 14.27
C THR A 8 12.79 -7.07 13.29
N LEU A 9 11.53 -7.23 13.71
CA LEU A 9 10.38 -6.80 12.91
C LEU A 9 10.40 -5.28 12.68
N ALA A 10 10.63 -4.48 13.72
CA ALA A 10 10.72 -3.03 13.61
C ALA A 10 11.82 -2.60 12.63
N LYS A 11 13.04 -3.14 12.77
CA LYS A 11 14.15 -2.89 11.85
C LYS A 11 13.82 -3.26 10.40
N SER A 12 13.18 -4.41 10.19
CA SER A 12 12.79 -4.86 8.86
C SER A 12 11.73 -3.96 8.21
N ARG A 13 10.80 -3.40 9.01
CA ARG A 13 9.78 -2.45 8.56
C ARG A 13 10.41 -1.15 8.07
N PHE A 14 11.34 -0.58 8.83
CA PHE A 14 12.06 0.63 8.41
C PHE A 14 12.85 0.40 7.12
N LYS A 15 13.60 -0.70 7.03
CA LYS A 15 14.34 -1.06 5.81
C LYS A 15 13.41 -1.24 4.59
N THR A 16 12.27 -1.88 4.79
CA THR A 16 11.28 -2.08 3.73
C THR A 16 10.65 -0.76 3.29
N LYS A 17 10.36 0.13 4.24
CA LYS A 17 9.86 1.48 3.98
C LYS A 17 10.86 2.28 3.14
N GLU A 18 12.12 2.35 3.56
CA GLU A 18 13.16 3.09 2.82
C GLU A 18 13.32 2.56 1.40
N ARG A 19 13.34 1.24 1.23
CA ARG A 19 13.42 0.62 -0.11
C ARG A 19 12.21 0.98 -0.97
N PHE A 20 11.02 0.99 -0.39
CA PHE A 20 9.80 1.38 -1.08
C PHE A 20 9.86 2.86 -1.49
N GLU A 21 10.22 3.75 -0.58
CA GLU A 21 10.38 5.18 -0.88
C GLU A 21 11.40 5.43 -1.99
N GLN A 22 12.55 4.74 -1.97
CA GLN A 22 13.54 4.83 -3.05
C GLN A 22 12.97 4.35 -4.39
N GLN A 23 12.36 3.17 -4.41
CA GLN A 23 11.84 2.54 -5.63
C GLN A 23 10.69 3.34 -6.25
N PHE A 24 9.84 3.94 -5.42
CA PHE A 24 8.66 4.67 -5.86
C PHE A 24 8.81 6.19 -5.75
N SER A 25 10.00 6.70 -5.47
CA SER A 25 10.30 8.14 -5.33
C SER A 25 9.77 9.00 -6.48
N ARG A 26 9.78 8.47 -7.71
CA ARG A 26 9.27 9.17 -8.91
C ARG A 26 7.77 9.04 -9.14
N LYS A 27 7.10 8.10 -8.46
CA LYS A 27 5.67 7.78 -8.60
C LYS A 27 4.84 8.24 -7.40
N LEU A 28 5.45 8.32 -6.23
CA LEU A 28 4.85 8.92 -5.04
C LEU A 28 4.72 10.42 -5.32
N PHE A 29 3.49 10.83 -5.63
CA PHE A 29 3.16 12.24 -5.77
C PHE A 29 3.27 12.89 -4.38
N SER A 30 4.17 13.86 -4.24
CA SER A 30 4.43 14.57 -2.99
C SER A 30 3.72 15.92 -2.91
N GLY A 31 2.79 16.21 -3.83
CA GLY A 31 1.99 17.43 -3.78
C GLY A 31 0.86 17.32 -2.76
N GLU A 32 0.56 18.44 -2.09
CA GLU A 32 -0.59 18.52 -1.20
C GLU A 32 -1.88 18.58 -2.02
N PHE A 33 -2.81 17.66 -1.75
CA PHE A 33 -4.15 17.70 -2.34
C PHE A 33 -4.99 18.75 -1.63
N GLN A 34 -5.63 19.63 -2.40
CA GLN A 34 -6.53 20.65 -1.88
C GLN A 34 -7.95 20.10 -1.78
N PRO A 35 -8.78 20.63 -0.86
CA PRO A 35 -10.20 20.29 -0.82
C PRO A 35 -10.88 20.58 -2.16
N GLY A 36 -11.47 19.55 -2.77
CA GLY A 36 -12.09 19.62 -4.09
C GLY A 36 -11.27 18.98 -5.21
N ASP A 37 -10.01 18.61 -4.96
CA ASP A 37 -9.21 17.85 -5.92
C ASP A 37 -9.75 16.43 -6.06
N LEU A 38 -9.91 15.99 -7.31
CA LEU A 38 -10.28 14.62 -7.62
C LEU A 38 -9.03 13.75 -7.58
N VAL A 39 -9.00 12.82 -6.62
CA VAL A 39 -7.93 11.83 -6.47
C VAL A 39 -8.43 10.44 -6.83
N LEU A 40 -7.64 9.71 -7.63
CA LEU A 40 -7.92 8.31 -7.93
C LEU A 40 -7.46 7.45 -6.75
N VAL A 41 -8.42 6.91 -6.01
CA VAL A 41 -8.17 5.93 -4.95
C VAL A 41 -8.40 4.54 -5.52
N ARG A 42 -7.36 3.69 -5.41
CA ARG A 42 -7.46 2.29 -5.79
C ARG A 42 -8.39 1.56 -4.82
N ASN A 43 -9.54 1.09 -5.29
CA ASN A 43 -10.46 0.29 -4.49
C ASN A 43 -10.16 -1.21 -4.67
N THR A 44 -9.17 -1.69 -3.92
CA THR A 44 -8.68 -3.07 -4.06
C THR A 44 -9.75 -4.11 -3.75
N ALA A 45 -10.69 -3.83 -2.84
CA ALA A 45 -11.77 -4.76 -2.52
C ALA A 45 -12.65 -5.06 -3.75
N ILE A 46 -13.04 -4.02 -4.49
CA ILE A 46 -13.84 -4.17 -5.72
C ILE A 46 -13.00 -4.78 -6.85
N GLU A 47 -11.76 -4.33 -7.02
CA GLU A 47 -10.86 -4.86 -8.06
C GLU A 47 -10.57 -6.35 -7.88
N GLU A 48 -10.35 -6.81 -6.65
CA GLU A 48 -10.10 -8.22 -6.34
C GLU A 48 -11.36 -9.07 -6.39
N GLU A 49 -12.52 -8.49 -6.04
CA GLU A 49 -13.82 -9.15 -6.18
C GLU A 49 -14.10 -9.53 -7.65
N LEU A 50 -13.82 -8.62 -8.59
CA LEU A 50 -13.91 -8.87 -10.03
C LEU A 50 -13.01 -10.01 -10.54
N ASN A 51 -11.99 -10.42 -9.77
CA ASN A 51 -11.09 -11.52 -10.13
C ASN A 51 -11.51 -12.87 -9.51
N ARG A 52 -12.61 -12.93 -8.75
CA ARG A 52 -13.10 -14.18 -8.17
C ARG A 52 -13.81 -15.03 -9.22
N LYS A 53 -13.28 -16.23 -9.46
CA LYS A 53 -13.85 -17.24 -10.37
C LYS A 53 -15.24 -17.75 -9.96
N THR A 54 -15.59 -17.62 -8.68
CA THR A 54 -16.80 -18.20 -8.08
C THR A 54 -17.94 -17.20 -7.88
N GLN A 55 -17.77 -15.95 -8.30
CA GLN A 55 -18.86 -14.99 -8.18
C GLN A 55 -19.95 -15.32 -9.20
N PRO A 56 -21.23 -15.46 -8.79
CA PRO A 56 -22.33 -15.62 -9.73
C PRO A 56 -22.41 -14.34 -10.56
N ARG A 57 -21.96 -14.45 -11.80
CA ARG A 57 -22.29 -13.52 -12.87
C ARG A 57 -23.48 -14.16 -13.56
N TYR A 58 -24.50 -13.38 -13.91
CA TYR A 58 -25.90 -13.71 -14.24
C TYR A 58 -26.82 -13.90 -13.03
#